data_AF-Q98K77-F1
#
_entry.id   AF-Q98K77-F1
#
_cell.length_a   1.000
_cell.length_b   1.000
_cell.length_c   1.000
_cell.angle_alpha   90.00
_cell.angle_beta   90.00
_cell.angle_gamma   90.00
#
_symmetry.space_group_name_H-M   'P 1'
#
loop_
_entity.id
_entity.type
_entity.pdbx_description
1 polymer ?
#
loop_
_entity_poly.entity_id
_entity_poly.type
_entity_poly.pdbx_seq_one_letter_code
_entity_poly.pdbx_strand_id
1 'polypeptide(L)'
;MKAGITIFLPEMELVPHCRRAGSLSLWRDTSEVLMRPATAIALLWLVWVVTWIAAAVWADPAQKRATIGAEVRYRVFWLAGTVLLFVPAHGYEGRLRLWTPSLAGAWACIALIAIGLIFSWWARIHLGRLWSASVTAKADHRIVDTGPYGLVRHPIYTGLLLALLATMAAKGTVWGIAGVALLTIGIVMKAKLEERFLRGELGPAYDDYARRVPMLVPFTPA
;
A
#
# COMPACT_ATOMS: atom_id res chain seq x y z
N MET A 1 54.61 -72.43 17.54
CA MET A 1 53.54 -73.07 18.34
C MET A 1 52.30 -73.18 17.47
N LYS A 2 51.74 -74.39 17.38
CA LYS A 2 50.53 -74.77 16.65
C LYS A 2 49.28 -74.41 17.45
N ALA A 3 48.20 -74.02 16.75
CA ALA A 3 46.77 -74.22 17.04
C ALA A 3 46.01 -73.10 16.29
N GLY A 4 44.91 -73.28 15.57
CA GLY A 4 44.01 -74.39 15.31
C GLY A 4 42.78 -73.76 14.62
N ILE A 5 42.35 -74.31 13.48
CA ILE A 5 41.23 -73.84 12.66
C ILE A 5 39.91 -74.27 13.30
N THR A 6 38.87 -73.43 13.30
CA THR A 6 37.47 -73.91 13.20
C THR A 6 36.61 -72.86 12.49
N ILE A 7 36.08 -73.27 11.34
CA ILE A 7 35.07 -72.59 10.52
C ILE A 7 33.70 -72.96 11.10
N PHE A 8 32.79 -71.99 11.22
CA PHE A 8 31.36 -72.27 11.39
C PHE A 8 30.56 -71.20 10.62
N LEU A 9 29.98 -71.60 9.50
CA LEU A 9 28.81 -70.97 8.88
C LEU A 9 27.63 -71.92 9.13
N PRO A 10 26.44 -71.38 9.42
CA PRO A 10 25.25 -71.89 8.74
C PRO A 10 24.33 -70.78 8.23
N GLU A 11 23.48 -71.21 7.32
CA GLU A 11 22.67 -70.49 6.35
C GLU A 11 21.53 -69.63 6.91
N MET A 12 21.12 -68.74 6.00
CA MET A 12 19.87 -67.98 5.92
C MET A 12 18.60 -68.75 6.31
N GLU A 13 17.70 -68.05 7.01
CA GLU A 13 16.27 -68.12 6.70
C GLU A 13 15.66 -66.70 6.63
N LEU A 14 14.92 -66.48 5.54
CA LEU A 14 14.07 -65.35 5.23
C LEU A 14 12.82 -65.35 6.14
N VAL A 15 12.16 -64.22 6.42
CA VAL A 15 10.93 -63.65 5.78
C VAL A 15 10.21 -62.83 6.92
N PRO A 16 9.20 -61.94 6.75
CA PRO A 16 8.94 -60.80 5.85
C PRO A 16 8.68 -59.44 6.58
N HIS A 17 8.84 -58.34 5.85
CA HIS A 17 7.97 -57.15 5.78
C HIS A 17 7.12 -56.71 7.02
N CYS A 18 7.44 -55.51 7.56
CA CYS A 18 6.40 -54.55 7.96
C CYS A 18 6.77 -53.10 7.60
N ARG A 19 6.18 -52.67 6.49
CA ARG A 19 5.71 -51.33 6.11
C ARG A 19 6.20 -50.09 6.90
N ARG A 20 6.88 -49.22 6.15
CA ARG A 20 6.44 -47.83 5.86
C ARG A 20 6.30 -46.89 7.07
N ALA A 21 7.41 -46.29 7.50
CA ALA A 21 7.40 -44.99 8.18
C ALA A 21 7.72 -43.86 7.18
N GLY A 22 6.88 -43.72 6.15
CA GLY A 22 6.80 -42.48 5.38
C GLY A 22 5.74 -41.61 6.05
N SER A 23 6.14 -40.60 6.84
CA SER A 23 5.32 -39.44 7.22
C SER A 23 6.01 -38.61 8.32
N LEU A 24 7.18 -38.03 8.04
CA LEU A 24 7.70 -36.91 8.84
C LEU A 24 8.25 -35.75 8.00
N SER A 25 8.13 -35.81 6.67
CA SER A 25 8.50 -34.71 5.77
C SER A 25 7.31 -33.80 5.39
N LEU A 26 6.06 -34.19 5.68
CA LEU A 26 4.87 -33.43 5.27
C LEU A 26 4.61 -32.15 6.10
N TRP A 27 5.30 -31.98 7.24
CA TRP A 27 5.15 -30.82 8.11
C TRP A 27 6.24 -29.75 7.91
N ARG A 28 7.21 -29.99 7.01
CA ARG A 28 8.28 -29.03 6.71
C ARG A 28 7.91 -28.05 5.58
N ASP A 29 6.73 -28.24 4.98
CA ASP A 29 6.34 -27.56 3.72
C ASP A 29 5.06 -26.71 3.82
N THR A 30 4.54 -26.48 5.02
CA THR A 30 3.42 -25.53 5.22
C THR A 30 3.88 -24.07 5.34
N SER A 31 5.19 -23.82 5.46
CA SER A 31 5.76 -22.46 5.42
C SER A 31 5.79 -21.83 4.03
N GLU A 32 5.59 -22.61 2.96
CA GLU A 32 5.42 -22.07 1.60
C GLU A 32 4.00 -21.54 1.34
N VAL A 33 3.00 -22.02 2.09
CA VAL A 33 1.58 -21.70 1.87
C VAL A 33 1.15 -20.42 2.60
N LEU A 34 1.78 -20.07 3.71
CA LEU A 34 1.47 -18.84 4.45
C LEU A 34 2.13 -17.63 3.77
N MET A 35 1.30 -16.82 3.09
CA MET A 35 1.74 -15.57 2.48
C MET A 35 2.48 -14.70 3.50
N ARG A 36 3.76 -14.41 3.21
CA ARG A 36 4.56 -13.53 4.07
C ARG A 36 3.92 -12.14 4.10
N PRO A 37 3.85 -11.47 5.28
CA PRO A 37 3.27 -10.13 5.38
C PRO A 37 3.85 -9.12 4.37
N ALA A 38 5.16 -9.18 4.13
CA ALA A 38 5.82 -8.32 3.13
C ALA A 38 5.28 -8.55 1.71
N THR A 39 5.02 -9.81 1.33
CA THR A 39 4.43 -10.18 0.04
C THR A 39 3.00 -9.65 -0.07
N ALA A 40 2.20 -9.78 1.00
CA ALA A 40 0.84 -9.25 1.03
C ALA A 40 0.80 -7.73 0.81
N ILE A 41 1.69 -6.98 1.48
CA ILE A 41 1.81 -5.53 1.30
C ILE A 41 2.18 -5.19 -0.15
N ALA A 42 3.16 -5.90 -0.73
CA ALA A 42 3.58 -5.68 -2.11
C ALA A 42 2.43 -5.95 -3.10
N LEU A 43 1.67 -7.03 -2.91
CA LEU A 43 0.52 -7.38 -3.74
C LEU A 43 -0.60 -6.34 -3.61
N LEU A 44 -0.93 -5.86 -2.41
CA LEU A 44 -1.93 -4.81 -2.21
C LEU A 44 -1.57 -3.54 -2.99
N TRP A 45 -0.33 -3.07 -2.88
CA TRP A 45 0.13 -1.90 -3.64
C TRP A 45 0.19 -2.15 -5.14
N LEU A 46 0.64 -3.33 -5.57
CA LEU A 46 0.69 -3.69 -6.99
C LEU A 46 -0.70 -3.73 -7.61
N VAL A 47 -1.63 -4.46 -7.00
CA VAL A 47 -3.03 -4.55 -7.44
C VAL A 47 -3.64 -3.16 -7.47
N TRP A 48 -3.42 -2.35 -6.43
CA TRP A 48 -3.91 -0.98 -6.40
C TRP A 48 -3.34 -0.14 -7.54
N VAL A 49 -2.03 -0.13 -7.78
CA VAL A 49 -1.40 0.64 -8.87
C VAL A 49 -1.93 0.20 -10.24
N VAL A 50 -1.97 -1.10 -10.50
CA VAL A 50 -2.44 -1.66 -11.77
C VAL A 50 -3.89 -1.26 -12.03
N THR A 51 -4.77 -1.49 -11.05
CA THR A 51 -6.19 -1.14 -11.18
C THR A 51 -6.38 0.38 -11.27
N TRP A 52 -5.56 1.18 -10.57
CA TRP A 52 -5.63 2.64 -10.57
C TRP A 52 -5.23 3.24 -11.92
N ILE A 53 -4.21 2.67 -12.57
CA ILE A 53 -3.79 3.03 -13.92
C ILE A 53 -4.86 2.59 -14.92
N ALA A 54 -5.37 1.35 -14.81
CA ALA A 54 -6.41 0.84 -15.68
C ALA A 54 -7.66 1.74 -15.64
N ALA A 55 -8.09 2.18 -14.45
CA ALA A 55 -9.22 3.08 -14.32
C ALA A 55 -8.97 4.51 -14.83
N ALA A 56 -7.74 4.89 -15.18
CA ALA A 56 -7.46 6.23 -15.69
C ALA A 56 -8.02 6.42 -17.10
N VAL A 57 -8.26 5.32 -17.83
CA VAL A 57 -8.85 5.33 -19.18
C VAL A 57 -10.31 5.79 -19.20
N TRP A 58 -11.01 5.74 -18.05
CA TRP A 58 -12.41 6.16 -17.93
C TRP A 58 -12.59 7.64 -17.56
N ALA A 59 -11.50 8.36 -17.36
CA ALA A 59 -11.53 9.76 -16.96
C ALA A 59 -11.74 10.67 -18.17
N ASP A 60 -12.62 11.67 -18.03
CA ASP A 60 -12.80 12.67 -19.10
C ASP A 60 -11.52 13.46 -19.38
N PRO A 61 -11.28 13.85 -20.64
CA PRO A 61 -10.11 14.64 -21.00
C PRO A 61 -10.10 16.00 -20.28
N ALA A 62 -8.91 16.40 -19.85
CA ALA A 62 -8.69 17.68 -19.18
C ALA A 62 -8.82 18.85 -20.16
N GLN A 63 -9.61 19.87 -19.82
CA GLN A 63 -9.73 21.10 -20.61
C GLN A 63 -8.68 22.15 -20.23
N LYS A 64 -8.44 22.31 -18.92
CA LYS A 64 -7.38 23.18 -18.38
C LYS A 64 -6.51 22.36 -17.45
N ARG A 65 -5.21 22.64 -17.42
CA ARG A 65 -4.25 22.01 -16.50
C ARG A 65 -3.49 23.08 -15.73
N ALA A 66 -3.15 22.79 -14.48
CA ALA A 66 -2.19 23.61 -13.74
C ALA A 66 -0.84 23.64 -14.45
N THR A 67 -0.07 24.70 -14.20
CA THR A 67 1.23 24.91 -14.83
C THR A 67 2.21 23.79 -14.45
N ILE A 68 3.01 23.32 -15.41
CA ILE A 68 3.98 22.22 -15.24
C ILE A 68 4.90 22.46 -14.03
N GLY A 69 5.41 23.68 -13.85
CA GLY A 69 6.29 24.02 -12.73
C GLY A 69 5.63 23.88 -11.35
N ALA A 70 4.33 24.13 -11.24
CA ALA A 70 3.59 23.91 -10.00
C ALA A 70 3.45 22.41 -9.69
N GLU A 71 3.34 21.57 -10.72
CA GLU A 71 3.22 20.12 -10.57
C GLU A 71 4.55 19.43 -10.24
N VAL A 72 5.66 19.86 -10.85
CA VAL A 72 6.99 19.26 -10.64
C VAL A 72 7.34 19.19 -9.16
N ARG A 73 7.02 20.22 -8.38
CA ARG A 73 7.37 20.27 -6.95
C ARG A 73 6.77 19.10 -6.16
N TYR A 74 5.45 18.89 -6.23
CA TYR A 74 4.84 17.79 -5.48
C TYR A 74 5.26 16.42 -6.03
N ARG A 75 5.52 16.33 -7.35
CA ARG A 75 5.98 15.09 -8.00
C ARG A 75 7.37 14.67 -7.53
N VAL A 76 8.29 15.63 -7.30
CA VAL A 76 9.62 15.34 -6.74
C VAL A 76 9.49 14.76 -5.33
N PHE A 77 8.68 15.38 -4.47
CA PHE A 77 8.41 14.85 -3.12
C PHE A 77 7.77 13.45 -3.16
N TRP A 78 6.82 13.23 -4.06
CA TRP A 78 6.20 11.92 -4.25
C TRP A 78 7.19 10.87 -4.74
N LEU A 79 8.02 11.20 -5.74
CA LEU A 79 9.03 10.28 -6.26
C LEU A 79 10.03 9.92 -5.17
N ALA A 80 10.62 10.92 -4.51
CA ALA A 80 11.58 10.70 -3.44
C ALA A 80 11.00 9.88 -2.29
N GLY A 81 9.79 10.22 -1.83
CA GLY A 81 9.13 9.49 -0.75
C GLY A 81 8.74 8.06 -1.14
N THR A 82 8.30 7.83 -2.37
CA THR A 82 8.01 6.49 -2.90
C THR A 82 9.28 5.64 -2.96
N VAL A 83 10.37 6.20 -3.50
CA VAL A 83 11.66 5.52 -3.55
C VAL A 83 12.10 5.13 -2.14
N LEU A 84 12.08 6.05 -1.18
CA LEU A 84 12.47 5.76 0.22
C LEU A 84 11.60 4.69 0.88
N LEU A 85 10.28 4.72 0.66
CA LEU A 85 9.35 3.79 1.30
C LEU A 85 9.40 2.37 0.69
N PHE A 86 9.62 2.26 -0.62
CA PHE A 86 9.51 0.98 -1.33
C PHE A 86 10.85 0.35 -1.72
N VAL A 87 11.94 1.12 -1.81
CA VAL A 87 13.25 0.61 -2.23
C VAL A 87 14.14 0.27 -1.03
N PRO A 88 14.79 1.22 -0.32
CA PRO A 88 15.72 0.89 0.76
C PRO A 88 15.01 0.36 2.01
N ALA A 89 13.72 0.63 2.19
CA ALA A 89 12.96 0.09 3.31
C ALA A 89 12.43 -1.34 3.08
N HIS A 90 12.54 -1.88 1.87
CA HIS A 90 12.06 -3.24 1.58
C HIS A 90 13.12 -4.27 1.99
N GLY A 91 12.74 -5.20 2.88
CA GLY A 91 13.65 -6.26 3.35
C GLY A 91 14.83 -5.78 4.21
N TYR A 92 14.88 -4.51 4.61
CA TYR A 92 15.99 -3.97 5.38
C TYR A 92 15.95 -4.41 6.85
N GLU A 93 17.02 -5.06 7.31
CA GLU A 93 17.14 -5.60 8.67
C GLU A 93 18.32 -5.01 9.45
N GLY A 94 18.96 -3.95 8.93
CA GLY A 94 20.12 -3.32 9.55
C GLY A 94 19.78 -2.36 10.68
N ARG A 95 20.81 -1.61 11.13
CA ARG A 95 20.74 -0.68 12.28
C ARG A 95 19.71 0.45 12.16
N LEU A 96 19.26 0.77 10.94
CA LEU A 96 18.22 1.78 10.70
C LEU A 96 16.78 1.23 10.83
N ARG A 97 16.61 -0.01 11.27
CA ARG A 97 15.32 -0.58 11.66
C ARG A 97 15.08 -0.24 13.14
N LEU A 98 14.02 0.52 13.37
CA LEU A 98 13.66 1.07 14.68
C LEU A 98 12.75 0.13 15.47
N TRP A 99 11.86 -0.60 14.77
CA TRP A 99 11.01 -1.62 15.39
C TRP A 99 10.72 -2.77 14.43
N THR A 100 10.27 -3.89 15.00
CA THR A 100 9.73 -5.04 14.25
C THR A 100 8.34 -5.34 14.78
N PRO A 101 7.29 -5.26 13.93
CA PRO A 101 5.96 -5.66 14.38
C PRO A 101 5.93 -7.16 14.65
N SER A 102 5.16 -7.56 15.67
CA SER A 102 4.78 -8.97 15.82
C SER A 102 4.01 -9.45 14.59
N LEU A 103 3.88 -10.77 14.40
CA LEU A 103 3.10 -11.31 13.28
C LEU A 103 1.67 -10.75 13.24
N ALA A 104 1.00 -10.69 14.40
CA ALA A 104 -0.32 -10.09 14.54
C ALA A 104 -0.30 -8.59 14.21
N GLY A 105 0.71 -7.85 14.67
CA GLY A 105 0.88 -6.43 14.35
C GLY A 105 1.09 -6.17 12.85
N ALA A 106 1.82 -7.05 12.16
CA ALA A 106 2.03 -6.95 10.72
C ALA A 106 0.71 -7.16 9.95
N TRP A 107 -0.09 -8.15 10.34
CA TRP A 107 -1.41 -8.38 9.76
C TRP A 107 -2.42 -7.27 10.06
N ALA A 108 -2.36 -6.66 11.25
CA ALA A 108 -3.13 -5.47 11.57
C ALA A 108 -2.76 -4.30 10.65
N CYS A 109 -1.46 -4.08 10.39
CA CYS A 109 -1.02 -3.08 9.43
C CYS A 109 -1.53 -3.38 8.01
N ILE A 110 -1.50 -4.65 7.57
CA ILE A 110 -2.05 -5.07 6.26
C ILE A 110 -3.54 -4.75 6.16
N ALA A 111 -4.32 -5.01 7.21
CA ALA A 111 -5.74 -4.67 7.24
C ALA A 111 -5.95 -3.15 7.09
N LEU A 112 -5.17 -2.32 7.80
CA LEU A 112 -5.22 -0.86 7.68
C LEU A 112 -4.82 -0.37 6.28
N ILE A 113 -3.83 -1.02 5.64
CA ILE A 113 -3.46 -0.74 4.25
C ILE A 113 -4.66 -1.03 3.34
N ALA A 114 -5.26 -2.21 3.45
CA ALA A 114 -6.41 -2.59 2.63
C ALA A 114 -7.59 -1.60 2.81
N ILE A 115 -7.90 -1.21 4.05
CA ILE A 115 -8.95 -0.22 4.35
C ILE A 115 -8.65 1.12 3.65
N GLY A 116 -7.42 1.63 3.78
CA GLY A 116 -7.03 2.88 3.13
C GLY A 116 -7.12 2.83 1.59
N LEU A 117 -6.67 1.73 1.00
CA LEU A 117 -6.75 1.52 -0.45
C LEU A 117 -8.20 1.38 -0.93
N ILE A 118 -9.06 0.65 -0.19
CA ILE A 118 -10.50 0.54 -0.49
C ILE A 118 -11.18 1.91 -0.39
N PHE A 119 -10.88 2.69 0.65
CA PHE A 119 -11.42 4.04 0.81
C PHE A 119 -11.02 4.97 -0.36
N SER A 120 -9.77 4.86 -0.82
CA SER A 120 -9.30 5.61 -2.00
C SER A 120 -10.05 5.21 -3.28
N TRP A 121 -10.39 3.93 -3.41
CA TRP A 121 -11.17 3.41 -4.53
C TRP A 121 -12.62 3.85 -4.48
N TRP A 122 -13.25 3.80 -3.30
CA TRP A 122 -14.60 4.30 -3.11
C TRP A 122 -14.71 5.77 -3.53
N ALA A 123 -13.75 6.60 -3.10
CA ALA A 123 -13.65 7.99 -3.53
C ALA A 123 -13.50 8.14 -5.05
N ARG A 124 -12.62 7.37 -5.68
CA ARG A 124 -12.43 7.43 -7.12
C ARG A 124 -13.69 7.04 -7.90
N ILE A 125 -14.35 5.95 -7.50
CA ILE A 125 -15.59 5.48 -8.15
C ILE A 125 -16.69 6.51 -7.97
N HIS A 126 -16.80 7.10 -6.78
CA HIS A 126 -17.79 8.14 -6.47
C HIS A 126 -17.57 9.42 -7.28
N LEU A 127 -16.32 9.83 -7.48
CA LEU A 127 -15.98 10.97 -8.33
C LEU A 127 -16.19 10.65 -9.83
N GLY A 128 -16.00 9.38 -10.21
CA GLY A 128 -16.24 8.86 -11.55
C GLY A 128 -15.45 9.62 -12.62
N ARG A 129 -16.17 10.10 -13.63
CA ARG A 129 -15.57 10.77 -14.80
C ARG A 129 -14.91 12.10 -14.48
N LEU A 130 -15.20 12.72 -13.32
CA LEU A 130 -14.59 13.98 -12.90
C LEU A 130 -13.16 13.81 -12.37
N TRP A 131 -12.71 12.58 -12.09
CA TRP A 131 -11.37 12.31 -11.59
C TRP A 131 -10.27 12.66 -12.60
N SER A 132 -9.13 13.17 -12.12
CA SER A 132 -7.94 13.43 -12.96
C SER A 132 -6.65 13.14 -12.20
N ALA A 133 -5.63 12.66 -12.93
CA ALA A 133 -4.30 12.42 -12.38
C ALA A 133 -3.52 13.72 -12.11
N SER A 134 -3.76 14.74 -12.96
CA SER A 134 -3.19 16.09 -12.83
C SER A 134 -4.23 17.06 -12.28
N VAL A 135 -3.80 18.25 -11.87
CA VAL A 135 -4.72 19.29 -11.43
C VAL A 135 -5.38 19.92 -12.65
N THR A 136 -6.65 19.59 -12.90
CA THR A 136 -7.32 19.94 -14.16
C THR A 136 -8.79 20.32 -14.01
N ALA A 137 -9.26 21.24 -14.86
CA ALA A 137 -10.69 21.51 -15.05
C ALA A 137 -11.25 20.59 -16.15
N LYS A 138 -12.52 20.21 -16.01
CA LYS A 138 -13.29 19.43 -16.98
C LYS A 138 -14.53 20.24 -17.38
N ALA A 139 -15.12 19.95 -18.53
CA ALA A 139 -16.24 20.71 -19.08
C ALA A 139 -17.40 20.89 -18.08
N ASP A 140 -17.77 19.80 -17.39
CA ASP A 140 -18.87 19.75 -16.43
C ASP A 140 -18.36 19.70 -14.98
N HIS A 141 -17.27 20.41 -14.67
CA HIS A 141 -16.71 20.41 -13.33
C HIS A 141 -17.74 20.99 -12.35
N ARG A 142 -18.16 20.17 -11.38
CA ARG A 142 -19.11 20.53 -10.32
C ARG A 142 -18.60 20.07 -8.97
N ILE A 143 -19.13 20.66 -7.91
CA ILE A 143 -18.85 20.22 -6.55
C ILE A 143 -19.55 18.87 -6.33
N VAL A 144 -18.79 17.89 -5.88
CA VAL A 144 -19.30 16.62 -5.37
C VAL A 144 -19.05 16.63 -3.87
N ASP A 145 -20.10 16.77 -3.08
CA ASP A 145 -20.05 16.83 -1.61
C ASP A 145 -20.79 15.66 -0.93
N THR A 146 -21.09 14.62 -1.70
CA THR A 146 -21.76 13.40 -1.22
C THR A 146 -20.77 12.24 -1.04
N GLY A 147 -21.20 11.21 -0.31
CA GLY A 147 -20.39 10.02 -0.08
C GLY A 147 -19.06 10.36 0.63
N PRO A 148 -17.91 9.86 0.16
CA PRO A 148 -16.63 10.09 0.81
C PRO A 148 -16.19 11.57 0.76
N TYR A 149 -16.67 12.33 -0.22
CA TYR A 149 -16.42 13.77 -0.32
C TYR A 149 -17.27 14.61 0.65
N GLY A 150 -18.31 14.03 1.26
CA GLY A 150 -19.00 14.66 2.38
C GLY A 150 -18.24 14.54 3.71
N LEU A 151 -17.31 13.59 3.80
CA LEU A 151 -16.52 13.33 5.02
C LEU A 151 -15.25 14.19 5.07
N VAL A 152 -14.55 14.27 3.94
CA VAL A 152 -13.30 15.02 3.75
C VAL A 152 -13.22 15.50 2.31
N ARG A 153 -12.53 16.61 2.05
CA ARG A 153 -12.44 17.20 0.70
C ARG A 153 -11.59 16.38 -0.24
N HIS A 154 -10.59 15.67 0.29
CA HIS A 154 -9.65 14.86 -0.48
C HIS A 154 -9.61 13.40 -0.01
N PRO A 155 -10.70 12.63 -0.14
CA PRO A 155 -10.81 11.29 0.44
C PRO A 155 -9.85 10.27 -0.17
N ILE A 156 -9.47 10.43 -1.44
CA ILE A 156 -8.41 9.64 -2.07
C ILE A 156 -7.09 9.80 -1.29
N TYR A 157 -6.73 11.03 -0.93
CA TYR A 157 -5.51 11.31 -0.18
C TYR A 157 -5.59 10.82 1.24
N THR A 158 -6.75 10.92 1.90
CA THR A 158 -6.97 10.33 3.22
C THR A 158 -6.74 8.82 3.22
N GLY A 159 -7.32 8.11 2.25
CA GLY A 159 -7.12 6.66 2.09
C GLY A 159 -5.65 6.29 1.83
N LEU A 160 -4.99 7.05 0.95
CA LEU A 160 -3.56 6.88 0.68
C LEU A 160 -2.69 7.15 1.91
N LEU A 161 -2.94 8.22 2.67
CA LEU A 161 -2.20 8.52 3.90
C LEU A 161 -2.32 7.40 4.93
N LEU A 162 -3.52 6.84 5.12
CA LEU A 162 -3.72 5.69 6.00
C LEU A 162 -2.89 4.49 5.53
N ALA A 163 -2.95 4.15 4.25
CA ALA A 163 -2.20 3.03 3.69
C ALA A 163 -0.67 3.23 3.78
N LEU A 164 -0.21 4.45 3.57
CA LEU A 164 1.20 4.82 3.68
C LEU A 164 1.71 4.73 5.13
N LEU A 165 0.96 5.29 6.08
CA LEU A 165 1.28 5.23 7.52
C LEU A 165 1.32 3.78 8.01
N ALA A 166 0.35 2.95 7.61
CA ALA A 166 0.33 1.54 7.95
C ALA A 166 1.48 0.76 7.28
N THR A 167 1.88 1.12 6.05
CA THR A 167 3.06 0.54 5.37
C THR A 167 4.36 0.90 6.10
N MET A 168 4.50 2.15 6.55
CA MET A 168 5.63 2.58 7.40
C MET A 168 5.64 1.82 8.73
N ALA A 169 4.48 1.69 9.38
CA ALA A 169 4.33 0.94 10.63
C ALA A 169 4.73 -0.53 10.48
N ALA A 170 4.37 -1.17 9.36
CA ALA A 170 4.76 -2.55 9.05
C ALA A 170 6.28 -2.70 8.80
N LYS A 171 6.92 -1.69 8.21
CA LYS A 171 8.36 -1.73 7.85
C LYS A 171 9.27 -1.39 9.02
N GLY A 172 8.89 -0.41 9.83
CA GLY A 172 9.62 0.01 11.03
C GLY A 172 11.04 0.53 10.79
N THR A 173 11.29 1.20 9.68
CA THR A 173 12.61 1.74 9.33
C THR A 173 12.62 3.26 9.27
N VAL A 174 13.80 3.87 9.51
CA VAL A 174 14.01 5.32 9.32
C VAL A 174 13.64 5.76 7.90
N TRP A 175 13.97 4.93 6.90
CA TRP A 175 13.60 5.14 5.50
C TRP A 175 12.09 5.18 5.28
N GLY A 176 11.34 4.31 5.98
CA GLY A 176 9.88 4.31 5.93
C GLY A 176 9.29 5.60 6.50
N ILE A 177 9.82 6.09 7.62
CA ILE A 177 9.40 7.36 8.24
C ILE A 177 9.69 8.53 7.29
N ALA A 178 10.91 8.64 6.79
CA ALA A 178 11.30 9.69 5.85
C ALA A 178 10.45 9.64 4.57
N GLY A 179 10.20 8.43 4.05
CA GLY A 179 9.36 8.21 2.87
C GLY A 179 7.93 8.71 3.07
N VAL A 180 7.28 8.35 4.18
CA VAL A 180 5.91 8.82 4.49
C VAL A 180 5.86 10.32 4.77
N ALA A 181 6.88 10.89 5.42
CA ALA A 181 6.96 12.34 5.62
C ALA A 181 6.98 13.09 4.28
N LEU A 182 7.83 12.69 3.34
CA LEU A 182 7.91 13.30 2.00
C LEU A 182 6.63 13.10 1.19
N LEU A 183 6.03 11.90 1.24
CA LEU A 183 4.75 11.63 0.58
C LEU A 183 3.63 12.49 1.13
N THR A 184 3.57 12.67 2.45
CA THR A 184 2.58 13.53 3.12
C THR A 184 2.73 14.99 2.68
N ILE A 185 3.97 15.50 2.62
CA ILE A 185 4.25 16.84 2.10
C ILE A 185 3.76 16.97 0.65
N GLY A 186 4.09 16.01 -0.23
CA GLY A 186 3.64 16.02 -1.62
C GLY A 186 2.11 15.96 -1.75
N ILE A 187 1.44 15.14 -0.94
CA ILE A 187 -0.03 15.06 -0.88
C ILE A 187 -0.64 16.41 -0.48
N VAL A 188 -0.15 17.03 0.60
CA VAL A 188 -0.66 18.32 1.08
C VAL A 188 -0.42 19.42 0.05
N MET A 189 0.74 19.43 -0.61
CA MET A 189 1.04 20.38 -1.68
C MET A 189 0.09 20.22 -2.86
N LYS A 190 -0.16 18.97 -3.29
CA LYS A 190 -1.10 18.67 -4.38
C LYS A 190 -2.52 19.06 -4.01
N ALA A 191 -2.99 18.69 -2.83
CA ALA A 191 -4.31 19.05 -2.33
C ALA A 191 -4.53 20.57 -2.33
N LYS A 192 -3.57 21.34 -1.78
CA LYS A 192 -3.66 22.82 -1.78
C LYS A 192 -3.65 23.42 -3.18
N LEU A 193 -2.89 22.85 -4.11
CA LEU A 193 -2.88 23.28 -5.51
C LEU A 193 -4.24 22.99 -6.17
N GLU A 194 -4.83 21.83 -5.91
CA GLU A 194 -6.16 21.46 -6.37
C GLU A 194 -7.22 22.41 -5.79
N GLU A 195 -7.21 22.71 -4.49
CA GLU A 195 -8.18 23.64 -3.90
C GLU A 195 -8.05 25.05 -4.51
N ARG A 196 -6.83 25.55 -4.70
CA ARG A 196 -6.61 26.86 -5.34
C ARG A 196 -7.16 26.89 -6.76
N PHE A 197 -6.95 25.81 -7.50
CA PHE A 197 -7.45 25.67 -8.86
C PHE A 197 -8.99 25.59 -8.88
N LEU A 198 -9.59 24.80 -7.99
CA LEU A 198 -11.04 24.65 -7.85
C LEU A 198 -11.72 25.95 -7.45
N ARG A 199 -11.13 26.74 -6.53
CA ARG A 199 -11.62 28.09 -6.21
C ARG A 199 -11.60 29.02 -7.41
N GLY A 200 -10.60 28.90 -8.29
CA GLY A 200 -10.52 29.69 -9.51
C GLY A 200 -11.61 29.36 -10.54
N GLU A 201 -12.04 28.10 -10.63
CA GLU A 201 -13.03 27.66 -11.61
C GLU A 201 -14.47 27.65 -11.06
N LEU A 202 -14.67 27.33 -9.78
CA LEU A 202 -16.00 27.17 -9.14
C LEU A 202 -16.38 28.35 -8.25
N GLY A 203 -15.44 29.25 -7.96
CA GLY A 203 -15.68 30.47 -7.20
C GLY A 203 -16.24 30.23 -5.79
N PRO A 204 -17.18 31.08 -5.32
CA PRO A 204 -17.71 31.04 -3.95
C PRO A 204 -18.34 29.71 -3.53
N ALA A 205 -18.89 28.94 -4.49
CA ALA A 205 -19.49 27.65 -4.19
C ALA A 205 -18.48 26.67 -3.56
N TYR A 206 -17.21 26.71 -4.00
CA TYR A 206 -16.17 25.88 -3.41
C TYR A 206 -15.80 26.35 -2.00
N ASP A 207 -15.81 27.66 -1.75
CA ASP A 207 -15.55 28.22 -0.43
C ASP A 207 -16.62 27.77 0.57
N ASP A 208 -17.88 27.71 0.15
CA ASP A 208 -18.99 27.24 0.97
C ASP A 208 -18.84 25.76 1.33
N TYR A 209 -18.43 24.93 0.36
CA TYR A 209 -18.09 23.54 0.60
C TYR A 209 -16.89 23.40 1.55
N ALA A 210 -15.84 24.20 1.34
CA ALA A 210 -14.63 24.17 2.15
C ALA A 210 -14.87 24.54 3.61
N ARG A 211 -15.87 25.38 3.92
CA ARG A 211 -16.25 25.71 5.30
C ARG A 211 -16.99 24.58 6.02
N ARG A 212 -17.55 23.60 5.30
CA ARG A 212 -18.35 22.52 5.90
C ARG A 212 -17.58 21.21 6.05
N VAL A 213 -16.63 20.96 5.16
CA VAL A 213 -15.96 19.65 5.05
C VAL A 213 -14.47 19.81 5.26
N PRO A 214 -13.81 19.07 6.17
CA PRO A 214 -12.37 19.20 6.42
C PRO A 214 -11.49 18.65 5.29
N MET A 215 -10.24 19.10 5.21
CA MET A 215 -9.37 18.78 4.07
C MET A 215 -9.00 17.29 3.94
N LEU A 216 -8.47 16.68 5.02
CA LEU A 216 -7.85 15.35 4.98
C LEU A 216 -8.25 14.42 6.12
N VAL A 217 -8.41 14.95 7.34
CA VAL A 217 -8.75 14.13 8.50
C VAL A 217 -10.22 14.38 8.84
N PRO A 218 -11.07 13.34 8.89
CA PRO A 218 -12.45 13.52 9.28
C PRO A 218 -12.51 14.05 10.73
N PHE A 219 -13.53 14.85 11.04
CA PHE A 219 -13.77 15.42 12.37
C PHE A 219 -12.78 16.51 12.84
N THR A 220 -11.83 16.96 12.00
CA THR A 220 -11.10 18.20 12.30
C THR A 220 -11.94 19.42 11.88
N PRO A 221 -11.74 20.61 12.49
CA PRO A 221 -12.33 21.84 11.97
C PRO A 221 -12.00 22.04 10.49
N ALA A 222 -12.97 22.55 9.73
CA ALA A 222 -12.90 22.69 8.28
C ALA A 222 -11.98 23.84 7.80
#